data_AF-A0A847AMS4-F1
#
_entry.id   AF-A0A847AMS4-F1
#
_cell.length_a   1.000
_cell.length_b   1.000
_cell.length_c   1.000
_cell.angle_alpha   90.00
_cell.angle_beta   90.00
_cell.angle_gamma   90.00
#
_symmetry.space_group_name_H-M   'P 1'
#
loop_
_entity.id
_entity.type
_entity.pdbx_description
1 polymer ?
#
loop_
_entity_poly.entity_id
_entity_poly.type
_entity_poly.pdbx_seq_one_letter_code
_entity_poly.pdbx_strand_id
1 'polypeptide(L)'
;RKELYESHGITASFIQDNESKSVRGVVRGLHYQLVPYAQSKLVRVVSGRVYDVVVDLRRGSPAFGQWLGIILDDIDKKQLFIPKGFAHGFSVLSKTAVFSYKCDNVYNRGYERAVNLNDPDLGIDWMLGDEKPVVSEKDLLAPPLKKAEMNFYYNL
;
A
#
# COMPACT_ATOMS: atom_id res chain seq x y z
N ARG A 1 20.57 -4.54 -2.99
CA ARG A 1 20.59 -3.21 -3.67
C ARG A 1 20.70 -2.06 -2.65
N LYS A 2 21.50 -2.21 -1.57
CA LYS A 2 21.53 -1.26 -0.46
C LYS A 2 22.04 0.13 -0.91
N GLU A 3 23.20 0.18 -1.55
CA GLU A 3 23.81 1.42 -2.06
C GLU A 3 22.89 2.20 -3.01
N LEU A 4 22.16 1.49 -3.88
CA LEU A 4 21.17 2.10 -4.78
C LEU A 4 20.02 2.76 -4.02
N TYR A 5 19.53 2.13 -2.94
CA TYR A 5 18.46 2.69 -2.13
C TYR A 5 18.95 3.92 -1.37
N GLU A 6 20.16 3.84 -0.80
CA GLU A 6 20.78 4.94 -0.08
C GLU A 6 21.04 6.16 -0.99
N SER A 7 21.45 5.94 -2.25
CA SER A 7 21.61 7.04 -3.21
C SER A 7 20.31 7.76 -3.57
N HIS A 8 19.16 7.15 -3.28
CA HIS A 8 17.82 7.73 -3.41
C HIS A 8 17.22 8.18 -2.06
N GLY A 9 18.04 8.26 -1.00
CA GLY A 9 17.61 8.68 0.34
C GLY A 9 16.83 7.63 1.13
N ILE A 10 16.80 6.38 0.66
CA ILE A 10 16.10 5.28 1.34
C ILE A 10 17.09 4.57 2.26
N THR A 11 17.04 4.93 3.55
CA THR A 11 17.91 4.38 4.61
C THR A 11 17.26 3.24 5.41
N ALA A 12 16.08 2.79 4.98
CA ALA A 12 15.32 1.74 5.66
C ALA A 12 16.07 0.39 5.67
N SER A 13 16.17 -0.23 6.84
CA SER A 13 16.66 -1.60 7.00
C SER A 13 15.49 -2.58 6.98
N PHE A 14 15.35 -3.33 5.88
CA PHE A 14 14.26 -4.29 5.74
C PHE A 14 14.53 -5.56 6.56
N ILE A 15 13.61 -5.90 7.46
CA ILE A 15 13.74 -7.04 8.40
C ILE A 15 12.68 -8.12 8.19
N GLN A 16 11.68 -7.86 7.35
CA GLN A 16 10.61 -8.81 7.07
C GLN A 16 10.33 -8.82 5.56
N ASP A 17 10.26 -10.02 5.00
CA ASP A 17 9.90 -10.26 3.61
C ASP A 17 8.55 -10.99 3.56
N ASN A 18 7.66 -10.52 2.70
CA ASN A 18 6.35 -11.12 2.50
C ASN A 18 6.10 -11.32 1.00
N GLU A 19 5.28 -12.31 0.69
CA GLU A 19 4.83 -12.60 -0.65
C GLU A 19 3.36 -13.02 -0.64
N SER A 20 2.60 -12.59 -1.64
CA SER A 20 1.23 -13.04 -1.85
C SER A 20 1.01 -13.37 -3.31
N LYS A 21 0.11 -14.33 -3.55
CA LYS A 21 -0.40 -14.65 -4.88
C LYS A 21 -1.89 -14.40 -4.92
N SER A 22 -2.35 -13.64 -5.90
CA SER A 22 -3.76 -13.27 -6.07
C SER A 22 -4.19 -13.41 -7.52
N VAL A 23 -5.49 -13.57 -7.75
CA VAL A 23 -6.10 -13.65 -9.08
C VAL A 23 -6.62 -12.27 -9.52
N ARG A 24 -6.89 -12.11 -10.82
CA ARG A 24 -7.50 -10.89 -11.38
C ARG A 24 -8.72 -10.43 -10.59
N GLY A 25 -8.89 -9.11 -10.46
CA GLY A 25 -10.03 -8.51 -9.77
C GLY A 25 -9.89 -8.44 -8.25
N VAL A 26 -8.93 -9.17 -7.65
CA VAL A 26 -8.64 -9.03 -6.22
C VAL A 26 -8.12 -7.63 -5.92
N VAL A 27 -8.71 -6.97 -4.92
CA VAL A 27 -8.22 -5.72 -4.35
C VAL A 27 -7.91 -5.93 -2.88
N ARG A 28 -6.73 -5.50 -2.44
CA ARG A 28 -6.29 -5.56 -1.04
C ARG A 28 -5.90 -4.16 -0.59
N GLY A 29 -6.34 -3.76 0.60
CA GLY A 29 -5.99 -2.47 1.18
C GLY A 29 -7.19 -1.72 1.76
N LEU A 30 -7.03 -0.47 2.17
CA LEU A 30 -5.76 0.26 2.25
C LEU A 30 -5.13 0.06 3.64
N HIS A 31 -3.94 -0.50 3.73
CA HIS A 31 -3.36 -0.97 4.99
C HIS A 31 -2.15 -0.16 5.46
N TYR A 32 -2.06 0.01 6.78
CA TYR A 32 -0.94 0.65 7.48
C TYR A 32 -0.82 0.13 8.91
N GLN A 33 0.28 0.43 9.60
CA GLN A 33 0.43 0.19 11.03
C GLN A 33 0.74 1.50 11.75
N LEU A 34 0.12 1.74 12.90
CA LEU A 34 0.36 2.90 13.75
C LEU A 34 1.76 2.85 14.40
N VAL A 35 2.31 4.02 14.76
CA VAL A 35 3.49 4.12 15.62
C VAL A 35 3.20 3.45 16.98
N PRO A 36 4.14 2.65 17.55
CA PRO A 36 5.54 2.49 17.18
C PRO A 36 5.84 1.37 16.16
N TYR A 37 4.82 0.68 15.66
CA TYR A 37 4.97 -0.42 14.69
C TYR A 37 4.81 0.01 13.23
N ALA A 38 4.82 1.32 12.95
CA ALA A 38 4.73 1.83 11.59
C ALA A 38 5.82 1.22 10.71
N GLN A 39 5.43 0.87 9.47
CA GLN A 39 6.28 0.22 8.48
C GLN A 39 6.44 1.11 7.25
N SER A 40 7.68 1.24 6.79
CA SER A 40 7.95 1.53 5.39
C SER A 40 7.89 0.22 4.61
N LYS A 41 7.43 0.27 3.36
CA LYS A 41 7.38 -0.89 2.47
C LYS A 41 8.20 -0.65 1.22
N LEU A 42 8.92 -1.67 0.76
CA LEU A 42 9.45 -1.71 -0.61
C LEU A 42 8.73 -2.81 -1.36
N VAL A 43 7.86 -2.41 -2.28
CA VAL A 43 6.93 -3.32 -2.98
C VAL A 43 7.32 -3.53 -4.43
N ARG A 44 7.00 -4.69 -4.99
CA ARG A 44 7.16 -5.00 -6.41
C ARG A 44 6.29 -6.17 -6.85
N VAL A 45 6.12 -6.31 -8.17
CA VAL A 45 5.53 -7.51 -8.77
C VAL A 45 6.62 -8.46 -9.28
N VAL A 46 6.54 -9.72 -8.85
CA VAL A 46 7.44 -10.79 -9.29
C VAL A 46 6.94 -11.40 -10.60
N SER A 47 5.62 -11.65 -10.69
CA SER A 47 4.93 -12.17 -11.87
C SER A 47 3.55 -11.52 -11.98
N GLY A 48 3.08 -11.24 -13.19
CA GLY A 48 1.80 -10.59 -13.46
C GLY A 48 1.88 -9.06 -13.44
N ARG A 49 0.74 -8.42 -13.17
CA ARG A 49 0.54 -6.98 -13.21
C ARG A 49 -0.50 -6.54 -12.19
N VAL A 50 -0.20 -5.46 -11.47
CA VAL A 50 -1.10 -4.82 -10.50
C VAL A 50 -1.17 -3.32 -10.74
N TYR A 51 -2.25 -2.70 -10.27
CA TYR A 51 -2.30 -1.26 -10.01
C TYR A 51 -2.10 -1.04 -8.50
N ASP A 52 -0.98 -0.45 -8.13
CA ASP A 52 -0.59 -0.18 -6.75
C ASP A 52 -0.98 1.25 -6.36
N VAL A 53 -1.58 1.43 -5.19
CA VAL A 53 -2.12 2.70 -4.71
C VAL A 53 -1.57 3.00 -3.32
N VAL A 54 -1.11 4.24 -3.13
CA VAL A 54 -0.66 4.76 -1.84
C VAL A 54 -1.40 6.04 -1.49
N VAL A 55 -1.81 6.17 -0.22
CA VAL A 55 -2.57 7.32 0.30
C VAL A 55 -1.80 8.00 1.42
N ASP A 56 -1.67 9.31 1.38
CA ASP A 56 -0.98 10.08 2.42
C ASP A 56 -1.87 10.23 3.68
N LEU A 57 -1.42 9.68 4.80
CA LEU A 57 -2.11 9.76 6.10
C LEU A 57 -1.41 10.70 7.09
N ARG A 58 -0.44 11.51 6.64
CA ARG A 58 0.37 12.37 7.52
C ARG A 58 -0.38 13.67 7.79
N ARG A 59 -0.81 13.87 9.04
CA ARG A 59 -1.50 15.10 9.46
C ARG A 59 -0.61 16.32 9.20
N GLY A 60 -1.19 17.37 8.62
CA GLY A 60 -0.47 18.58 8.22
C GLY A 60 0.23 18.49 6.87
N SER A 61 0.21 17.33 6.19
CA SER A 61 0.68 17.23 4.81
C SER A 61 -0.20 18.06 3.88
N PRO A 62 0.37 18.83 2.95
CA PRO A 62 -0.40 19.50 1.90
C PRO A 62 -1.10 18.50 0.95
N ALA A 63 -0.64 17.24 0.93
CA ALA A 63 -1.21 16.15 0.15
C ALA A 63 -2.03 15.17 1.01
N PHE A 64 -2.40 15.54 2.25
CA PHE A 64 -3.18 14.66 3.13
C PHE A 64 -4.46 14.16 2.44
N GLY A 65 -4.69 12.84 2.47
CA GLY A 65 -5.82 12.20 1.82
C GLY A 65 -5.72 12.08 0.30
N GLN A 66 -4.69 12.66 -0.33
CA GLN A 66 -4.41 12.42 -1.74
C GLN A 66 -3.71 11.08 -1.92
N TRP A 67 -3.83 10.54 -3.13
CA TRP A 67 -3.27 9.25 -3.48
C TRP A 67 -2.51 9.28 -4.79
N LEU A 68 -1.53 8.38 -4.89
CA LEU A 68 -0.79 8.07 -6.11
C LEU A 68 -1.12 6.64 -6.50
N GLY A 69 -1.43 6.43 -7.78
CA GLY A 69 -1.58 5.10 -8.36
C GLY A 69 -0.55 4.83 -9.45
N ILE A 70 0.01 3.63 -9.48
CA ILE A 70 1.06 3.22 -10.42
C ILE A 70 0.91 1.76 -10.85
N ILE A 71 1.21 1.47 -12.11
CA ILE A 71 1.31 0.11 -12.60
C ILE A 71 2.66 -0.50 -12.19
N LEU A 72 2.60 -1.64 -11.51
CA LEU A 72 3.76 -2.49 -11.25
C LEU A 72 3.54 -3.83 -11.96
N ASP A 73 4.55 -4.32 -12.66
CA ASP A 73 4.45 -5.56 -13.41
C ASP A 73 5.77 -6.34 -13.46
N ASP A 74 5.68 -7.51 -14.07
CA ASP A 74 6.77 -8.43 -14.28
C ASP A 74 7.63 -8.14 -15.52
N ILE A 75 7.33 -7.06 -16.25
CA ILE A 75 8.04 -6.62 -17.46
C ILE A 75 9.04 -5.52 -17.11
N ASP A 76 8.54 -4.39 -16.60
CA ASP A 76 9.36 -3.24 -16.20
C ASP A 76 10.06 -3.47 -14.85
N LYS A 77 9.55 -4.40 -14.03
CA LYS A 77 10.10 -4.76 -12.72
C LYS A 77 10.33 -3.57 -11.79
N LYS A 78 9.50 -2.53 -11.92
CA LYS A 78 9.53 -1.34 -11.06
C LYS A 78 9.36 -1.74 -9.59
N GLN A 79 10.01 -0.98 -8.72
CA GLN A 79 9.83 -1.07 -7.28
C GLN A 79 9.27 0.26 -6.78
N LEU A 80 8.33 0.20 -5.85
CA LEU A 80 7.81 1.38 -5.18
C LEU A 80 8.20 1.34 -3.71
N PHE A 81 8.84 2.41 -3.24
CA PHE A 81 9.10 2.61 -1.82
C PHE A 81 7.98 3.47 -1.22
N ILE A 82 7.40 2.99 -0.13
CA ILE A 82 6.26 3.58 0.55
C ILE A 82 6.73 3.92 1.96
N PRO A 83 6.91 5.21 2.30
CA PRO A 83 7.34 5.62 3.62
C PRO A 83 6.29 5.30 4.70
N LYS A 84 6.71 5.31 5.96
CA LYS A 84 5.79 5.33 7.11
C LYS A 84 4.81 6.50 7.00
N GLY A 85 3.59 6.27 7.47
CA GLY A 85 2.52 7.27 7.42
C GLY A 85 1.71 7.30 6.12
N PHE A 86 1.86 6.28 5.28
CA PHE A 86 1.01 6.08 4.11
C PHE A 86 0.18 4.80 4.27
N ALA A 87 -1.05 4.84 3.76
CA ALA A 87 -1.85 3.63 3.52
C ALA A 87 -1.45 3.03 2.17
N HIS A 88 -1.49 1.71 2.04
CA HIS A 88 -1.11 1.01 0.80
C HIS A 88 -2.13 -0.06 0.42
N GLY A 89 -2.45 -0.16 -0.86
CA GLY A 89 -3.26 -1.23 -1.43
C GLY A 89 -2.95 -1.47 -2.90
N PHE A 90 -3.52 -2.52 -3.48
CA PHE A 90 -3.38 -2.79 -4.90
C PHE A 90 -4.57 -3.59 -5.45
N SER A 91 -4.81 -3.47 -6.76
CA SER A 91 -5.69 -4.35 -7.53
C SER A 91 -4.91 -5.23 -8.50
N VAL A 92 -5.35 -6.46 -8.72
CA VAL A 92 -4.69 -7.39 -9.66
C VAL A 92 -5.29 -7.26 -11.06
N LEU A 93 -4.44 -6.90 -12.03
CA LEU A 93 -4.86 -6.66 -13.42
C LEU A 93 -4.59 -7.86 -14.35
N SER A 94 -3.58 -8.67 -14.08
CA SER A 94 -3.33 -9.91 -14.84
C SER A 94 -4.15 -11.08 -14.31
N LYS A 95 -4.21 -12.20 -15.04
CA LYS A 95 -4.88 -13.45 -14.60
C LYS A 95 -4.50 -13.84 -13.16
N THR A 96 -3.21 -13.75 -12.85
CA THR A 96 -2.65 -13.84 -11.51
C THR A 96 -1.51 -12.87 -11.34
N ALA A 97 -1.25 -12.42 -10.10
CA ALA A 97 -0.04 -11.69 -9.76
C ALA A 97 0.63 -12.26 -8.50
N VAL A 98 1.96 -12.31 -8.50
CA VAL A 98 2.79 -12.58 -7.33
C VAL A 98 3.40 -11.25 -6.89
N PHE A 99 2.94 -10.75 -5.75
CA PHE A 99 3.32 -9.47 -5.19
C PHE A 99 4.23 -9.68 -4.00
N SER A 100 5.42 -9.07 -4.03
CA SER A 100 6.43 -9.21 -2.99
C SER A 100 6.70 -7.85 -2.36
N TYR A 101 6.82 -7.83 -1.03
CA TYR A 101 7.14 -6.61 -0.31
C TYR A 101 8.04 -6.87 0.89
N LYS A 102 8.92 -5.90 1.13
CA LYS A 102 9.81 -5.86 2.28
C LYS A 102 9.34 -4.79 3.26
N CYS A 103 9.43 -5.04 4.55
CA CYS A 103 9.09 -4.08 5.62
C CYS A 103 10.30 -3.79 6.53
N ASP A 104 10.39 -2.56 7.01
CA ASP A 104 11.44 -2.10 7.92
C ASP A 104 11.08 -2.23 9.41
N ASN A 105 9.94 -2.86 9.71
CA ASN A 105 9.46 -3.12 11.07
C ASN A 105 8.60 -4.39 11.07
N VAL A 106 8.39 -5.00 12.24
CA VAL A 106 7.63 -6.25 12.38
C VAL A 106 6.12 -6.02 12.27
N TYR A 107 5.41 -7.03 11.78
CA TYR A 107 3.95 -7.03 11.83
C TYR A 107 3.44 -7.03 13.27
N ASN A 108 2.43 -6.20 13.55
CA ASN A 108 1.74 -6.18 14.83
C ASN A 108 0.23 -5.98 14.62
N ARG A 109 -0.53 -7.06 14.85
CA ARG A 109 -1.99 -7.08 14.70
C ARG A 109 -2.71 -6.00 15.51
N GLY A 110 -2.20 -5.63 16.69
CA GLY A 110 -2.83 -4.59 17.53
C GLY A 110 -2.68 -3.17 16.97
N TYR A 111 -1.66 -2.94 16.13
CA TYR A 111 -1.36 -1.64 15.53
C TYR A 111 -1.73 -1.56 14.06
N GLU A 112 -2.12 -2.67 13.45
CA GLU A 112 -2.68 -2.71 12.11
C GLU A 112 -3.97 -1.90 12.05
N ARG A 113 -4.07 -1.06 11.01
CA ARG A 113 -5.26 -0.29 10.68
C ARG A 113 -5.49 -0.33 9.18
N ALA A 114 -6.71 0.03 8.80
CA ALA A 114 -7.10 0.14 7.41
C ALA A 114 -7.96 1.39 7.18
N VAL A 115 -7.89 1.91 5.96
CA VAL A 115 -8.89 2.84 5.41
C VAL A 115 -9.74 2.07 4.41
N ASN A 116 -11.04 2.36 4.39
CA ASN A 116 -11.96 1.77 3.43
C ASN A 116 -11.50 2.06 2.00
N LEU A 117 -11.26 1.01 1.23
CA LEU A 117 -10.82 1.13 -0.16
C LEU A 117 -11.90 1.68 -1.10
N ASN A 118 -13.15 1.72 -0.66
CA ASN A 118 -14.30 2.30 -1.36
C ASN A 118 -14.71 3.67 -0.78
N ASP A 119 -13.85 4.31 0.02
CA ASP A 119 -14.17 5.64 0.56
C ASP A 119 -14.42 6.64 -0.59
N PRO A 120 -15.62 7.23 -0.70
CA PRO A 120 -15.92 8.20 -1.75
C PRO A 120 -15.07 9.48 -1.64
N ASP A 121 -14.54 9.83 -0.47
CA ASP A 121 -13.63 10.96 -0.32
C ASP A 121 -12.26 10.69 -0.99
N LEU A 122 -11.86 9.42 -1.10
CA LEU A 122 -10.64 9.03 -1.80
C LEU A 122 -10.88 8.87 -3.31
N GLY A 123 -12.02 8.29 -3.71
CA GLY A 123 -12.40 8.18 -5.13
C GLY A 123 -11.38 7.40 -5.97
N ILE A 124 -10.77 6.35 -5.41
CA ILE A 124 -9.74 5.56 -6.09
C ILE A 124 -10.38 4.71 -7.20
N ASP A 125 -9.90 4.90 -8.44
CA ASP A 125 -10.16 3.97 -9.53
C ASP A 125 -9.18 2.79 -9.45
N TRP A 126 -9.72 1.61 -9.16
CA TRP A 126 -8.93 0.38 -9.04
C TRP A 126 -8.52 -0.23 -10.41
N MET A 127 -8.80 0.45 -11.53
CA MET A 127 -8.38 0.07 -12.88
C MET A 127 -8.87 -1.31 -13.34
N LEU A 128 -10.05 -1.72 -12.86
CA LEU A 128 -10.68 -3.00 -13.18
C LEU A 128 -11.72 -2.91 -14.31
N GLY A 129 -12.08 -1.70 -14.75
CA GLY A 129 -13.18 -1.49 -15.70
C GLY A 129 -14.51 -1.96 -15.10
N ASP A 130 -15.28 -2.74 -15.86
CA ASP A 130 -16.59 -3.27 -15.43
C ASP A 130 -16.48 -4.49 -14.51
N GLU A 131 -15.28 -4.98 -14.22
CA GLU A 131 -15.08 -6.16 -13.39
C GLU A 131 -15.32 -5.84 -11.91
N LYS A 132 -16.19 -6.64 -11.26
CA LYS A 132 -16.48 -6.48 -9.85
C LYS A 132 -15.26 -6.84 -8.99
N PRO A 133 -14.78 -5.94 -8.12
CA PRO A 133 -13.64 -6.22 -7.27
C PRO A 133 -13.94 -7.32 -6.26
N VAL A 134 -12.96 -8.20 -6.05
CA VAL A 134 -12.98 -9.23 -5.00
C VAL A 134 -12.21 -8.68 -3.81
N VAL A 135 -12.93 -8.32 -2.76
CA VAL A 135 -12.41 -7.65 -1.57
C VAL A 135 -12.70 -8.50 -0.34
N SER A 136 -11.78 -8.52 0.62
CA SER A 136 -12.02 -9.20 1.90
C SER A 136 -13.08 -8.45 2.72
N GLU A 137 -13.85 -9.18 3.53
CA GLU A 137 -14.83 -8.56 4.44
C GLU A 137 -14.16 -7.55 5.39
N LYS A 138 -12.97 -7.88 5.89
CA LYS A 138 -12.16 -7.00 6.75
C LYS A 138 -11.89 -5.64 6.08
N ASP A 139 -11.54 -5.65 4.80
CA ASP A 139 -11.22 -4.42 4.06
C ASP A 139 -12.47 -3.61 3.74
N LEU A 140 -13.60 -4.27 3.46
CA LEU A 140 -14.90 -3.62 3.25
C LEU A 140 -15.44 -2.94 4.52
N LEU A 141 -15.13 -3.51 5.69
CA LEU A 141 -15.55 -3.00 7.00
C LEU A 141 -14.59 -1.94 7.58
N ALA A 142 -13.49 -1.62 6.89
CA ALA A 142 -12.58 -0.58 7.33
C ALA A 142 -13.28 0.79 7.40
N PRO A 143 -12.88 1.67 8.34
CA PRO A 143 -13.47 3.00 8.46
C PRO A 143 -13.14 3.88 7.27
N PRO A 144 -13.99 4.86 6.92
CA PRO A 144 -13.61 5.92 5.99
C PRO A 144 -12.44 6.74 6.56
N LEU A 145 -11.66 7.39 5.70
CA LEU A 145 -10.48 8.19 6.00
C LEU A 145 -10.75 9.19 7.13
N LYS A 146 -11.89 9.88 7.10
CA LYS A 146 -12.30 10.85 8.13
C LYS A 146 -12.45 10.25 9.54
N LYS A 147 -12.67 8.94 9.65
CA LYS A 147 -12.82 8.20 10.92
C LYS A 147 -11.65 7.25 11.20
N ALA A 148 -10.69 7.15 10.29
CA ALA A 148 -9.57 6.25 10.43
C ALA A 148 -8.61 6.74 11.53
N GLU A 149 -8.20 5.82 12.40
CA GLU A 149 -7.22 6.11 13.43
C GLU A 149 -5.83 6.25 12.79
N MET A 150 -5.15 7.38 13.03
CA MET A 150 -3.83 7.65 12.48
C MET A 150 -3.03 8.56 13.42
N ASN A 151 -1.76 8.22 13.63
CA ASN A 151 -0.83 8.94 14.51
C ASN A 151 0.45 9.38 13.78
N PHE A 152 0.31 9.79 12.52
CA PHE A 152 1.40 10.29 11.69
C PHE A 152 1.29 11.80 11.51
N TYR A 153 2.43 12.48 11.58
CA TYR A 153 2.53 13.93 11.40
C TYR A 153 3.52 14.22 10.28
N TYR A 154 3.17 15.18 9.43
CA TYR A 154 4.04 15.66 8.37
C TYR A 154 5.07 16.61 8.99
N ASN A 155 6.32 16.15 9.06
CA ASN A 155 7.43 16.98 9.49
C ASN A 155 8.08 17.57 8.23
N LEU A 156 8.09 18.89 8.12
CA LEU A 156 8.84 19.64 7.10
C LEU A 156 10.34 19.56 7.38
#